data_AF-A0A7J9S6V3-F1
#
_entry.id   AF-A0A7J9S6V3-F1
#
_cell.length_a   1.000
_cell.length_b   1.000
_cell.length_c   1.000
_cell.angle_alpha   90.00
_cell.angle_beta   90.00
_cell.angle_gamma   90.00
#
_symmetry.space_group_name_H-M   'P 1'
#
loop_
_entity.id
_entity.type
_entity.pdbx_description
1 polymer ?
#
loop_
_entity_poly.entity_id
_entity_poly.type
_entity_poly.pdbx_seq_one_letter_code
_entity_poly.pdbx_strand_id
1 'polypeptide(L)'
;MGQNTNNNLNMQSKGIIPLANTKYPESVEQKVEPTVYNGLNLDEERALYGVHNATISNCIFDGPLDGESALKESEDIYVLNCDFKLRYPFWHVKNAKIENSRMTETCRAAIWYSTHMTIIKSHLGGIKALRECEDITIEDCTIQSPEFGWFSHKITVKNTELESEYPFLQSSDICSIILY
;
A
#
# COMPACT_ATOMS: atom_id res chain seq x y z
N MET A 1 3.49 -53.67 -65.99
CA MET A 1 4.81 -53.78 -65.32
C MET A 1 4.63 -53.12 -63.96
N GLY A 2 4.69 -53.76 -62.80
CA GLY A 2 5.31 -55.00 -62.39
C GLY A 2 6.08 -54.74 -61.09
N GLN A 3 5.51 -55.18 -59.95
CA GLN A 3 6.15 -55.62 -58.69
C GLN A 3 6.82 -54.56 -57.78
N ASN A 4 6.34 -54.43 -56.52
CA ASN A 4 6.82 -55.05 -55.24
C ASN A 4 7.93 -54.20 -54.57
N THR A 5 8.15 -54.10 -53.25
CA THR A 5 7.52 -54.50 -51.98
C THR A 5 8.40 -53.90 -50.87
N ASN A 6 7.80 -53.52 -49.74
CA ASN A 6 8.23 -53.67 -48.33
C ASN A 6 9.69 -53.42 -47.85
N ASN A 7 9.72 -52.68 -46.73
CA ASN A 7 10.46 -52.93 -45.47
C ASN A 7 12.00 -52.88 -45.48
N ASN A 8 12.58 -51.95 -44.71
CA ASN A 8 12.92 -52.23 -43.30
C ASN A 8 13.61 -51.05 -42.61
N LEU A 9 13.38 -50.98 -41.31
CA LEU A 9 14.03 -50.10 -40.35
C LEU A 9 15.56 -50.12 -40.46
N ASN A 10 16.20 -48.97 -40.26
CA ASN A 10 17.32 -48.93 -39.33
C ASN A 10 17.36 -47.58 -38.59
N MET A 11 16.83 -47.61 -37.37
CA MET A 11 17.09 -46.63 -36.33
C MET A 11 18.56 -46.81 -35.91
N GLN A 12 19.32 -45.72 -35.78
CA GLN A 12 20.42 -45.47 -34.82
C GLN A 12 21.41 -44.44 -35.37
N SER A 13 21.25 -43.17 -34.99
CA SER A 13 22.34 -42.44 -34.33
C SER A 13 21.73 -41.28 -33.52
N LYS A 14 21.80 -41.41 -32.20
CA LYS A 14 21.55 -40.30 -31.28
C LYS A 14 22.76 -39.37 -31.37
N GLY A 15 22.65 -38.33 -32.19
CA GLY A 15 23.57 -37.20 -32.14
C GLY A 15 23.39 -36.47 -30.81
N ILE A 16 24.43 -36.45 -29.99
CA ILE A 16 24.50 -35.64 -28.77
C ILE A 16 24.55 -34.18 -29.23
N ILE A 17 23.48 -33.43 -28.93
CA ILE A 17 23.47 -31.97 -29.02
C ILE A 17 24.42 -31.45 -27.93
N PRO A 18 25.48 -30.68 -28.26
CA PRO A 18 26.29 -30.05 -27.23
C PRO A 18 25.44 -28.98 -26.55
N LEU A 19 25.09 -29.19 -25.28
CA LEU A 19 24.60 -28.14 -24.41
C LEU A 19 25.77 -27.16 -24.20
N ALA A 20 25.83 -26.12 -25.03
CA ALA A 20 26.68 -24.98 -24.76
C ALA A 20 26.20 -24.35 -23.45
N ASN A 21 27.07 -24.30 -22.44
CA ASN A 21 26.88 -23.52 -21.22
C ASN A 21 26.91 -22.02 -21.57
N THR A 22 25.85 -21.51 -22.18
CA THR A 22 25.58 -20.08 -22.20
C THR A 22 25.12 -19.67 -20.81
N LYS A 23 26.05 -19.15 -20.01
CA LYS A 23 25.68 -18.37 -18.83
C LYS A 23 24.87 -17.18 -19.33
N TYR A 24 23.55 -17.21 -19.14
CA TYR A 24 22.76 -16.00 -19.13
C TYR A 24 23.37 -15.10 -18.05
N PRO A 25 23.71 -13.82 -18.33
CA PRO A 25 24.09 -12.93 -17.25
C PRO A 25 22.91 -12.86 -16.28
N GLU A 26 23.17 -13.06 -14.99
CA GLU A 26 22.22 -12.71 -13.94
C GLU A 26 21.73 -11.29 -14.24
N SER A 27 20.42 -11.12 -14.37
CA SER A 27 19.81 -9.81 -14.50
C SER A 27 20.14 -9.04 -13.24
N VAL A 28 21.07 -8.09 -13.34
CA VAL A 28 21.31 -7.11 -12.29
C VAL A 28 20.00 -6.33 -12.13
N GLU A 29 19.30 -6.59 -11.03
CA GLU A 29 18.07 -5.88 -10.68
C GLU A 29 18.45 -4.40 -10.49
N GLN A 30 18.16 -3.60 -11.51
CA GLN A 30 18.42 -2.17 -11.47
C GLN A 30 17.46 -1.57 -10.46
N LYS A 31 17.98 -1.17 -9.29
CA LYS A 31 17.20 -0.53 -8.23
C LYS A 31 16.62 0.77 -8.81
N VAL A 32 15.33 0.76 -9.16
CA VAL A 32 14.64 1.93 -9.70
C VAL A 32 14.48 2.92 -8.55
N GLU A 33 15.05 4.11 -8.71
CA GLU A 33 14.91 5.18 -7.71
C GLU A 33 13.42 5.57 -7.56
N PRO A 34 12.95 5.82 -6.33
CA PRO A 34 11.55 6.18 -6.11
C PRO A 34 11.15 7.48 -6.80
N THR A 35 9.89 7.56 -7.25
CA THR A 35 9.31 8.83 -7.71
C THR A 35 9.15 9.79 -6.53
N VAL A 36 9.51 11.06 -6.68
CA VAL A 36 9.46 12.04 -5.58
C VAL A 36 8.41 13.12 -5.86
N TYR A 37 7.46 13.26 -4.93
CA TYR A 37 6.52 14.37 -4.84
C TYR A 37 6.87 15.19 -3.60
N ASN A 38 7.18 16.48 -3.78
CA ASN A 38 7.62 17.32 -2.67
C ASN A 38 7.02 18.72 -2.74
N GLY A 39 6.42 19.18 -1.64
CA GLY A 39 5.96 20.56 -1.49
C GLY A 39 4.75 20.93 -2.35
N LEU A 40 3.95 19.94 -2.76
CA LEU A 40 2.79 20.15 -3.63
C LEU A 40 1.55 20.52 -2.82
N ASN A 41 0.66 21.32 -3.41
CA ASN A 41 -0.71 21.44 -2.96
C ASN A 41 -1.62 20.79 -4.01
N LEU A 42 -2.39 19.78 -3.62
CA LEU A 42 -3.16 18.90 -4.51
C LEU A 42 -4.61 18.86 -4.04
N ASP A 43 -5.55 19.21 -4.92
CA ASP A 43 -6.97 19.25 -4.57
C ASP A 43 -7.88 18.50 -5.56
N GLU A 44 -7.30 17.91 -6.60
CA GLU A 44 -8.05 17.12 -7.58
C GLU A 44 -8.48 15.74 -7.04
N GLU A 45 -9.55 15.20 -7.64
CA GLU A 45 -9.94 13.79 -7.42
C GLU A 45 -8.82 12.86 -7.89
N ARG A 46 -8.36 11.98 -6.99
CA ARG A 46 -7.28 11.00 -7.23
C ARG A 46 -5.98 11.62 -7.77
N ALA A 47 -5.57 12.75 -7.19
CA ALA A 47 -4.38 13.51 -7.61
C ALA A 47 -3.10 12.66 -7.81
N LEU A 48 -2.91 11.61 -7.01
CA LEU A 48 -1.77 10.68 -7.08
C LEU A 48 -2.24 9.22 -7.22
N TYR A 49 -3.21 8.99 -8.11
CA TYR A 49 -3.76 7.66 -8.38
C TYR A 49 -2.69 6.65 -8.81
N GLY A 50 -2.74 5.44 -8.23
CA GLY A 50 -1.95 4.30 -8.71
C GLY A 50 -0.44 4.52 -8.66
N VAL A 51 0.04 5.33 -7.72
CA VAL A 51 1.47 5.62 -7.60
C VAL A 51 2.17 4.42 -6.96
N HIS A 52 3.25 3.98 -7.59
CA HIS A 52 4.10 2.89 -7.10
C HIS A 52 5.53 3.39 -6.84
N ASN A 53 6.17 2.86 -5.80
CA ASN A 53 7.58 3.16 -5.46
C ASN A 53 7.83 4.68 -5.40
N ALA A 54 7.22 5.37 -4.42
CA ALA A 54 7.27 6.83 -4.34
C ALA A 54 7.47 7.37 -2.94
N THR A 55 8.10 8.55 -2.87
CA THR A 55 8.16 9.39 -1.66
C THR A 55 7.31 10.62 -1.88
N ILE A 56 6.31 10.82 -1.02
CA ILE A 56 5.43 11.98 -0.98
C ILE A 56 5.76 12.76 0.30
N SER A 57 6.25 13.98 0.16
CA SER A 57 6.76 14.74 1.30
C SER A 57 6.35 16.20 1.30
N ASN A 58 6.05 16.76 2.47
CA ASN A 58 5.72 18.18 2.64
C ASN A 58 4.54 18.64 1.75
N CYS A 59 3.65 17.73 1.39
CA CYS A 59 2.49 18.01 0.54
C CYS A 59 1.24 18.33 1.37
N ILE A 60 0.36 19.14 0.80
CA ILE A 60 -0.96 19.48 1.34
C ILE A 60 -2.01 18.93 0.36
N PHE A 61 -3.04 18.29 0.90
CA PHE A 61 -4.19 17.82 0.14
C PHE A 61 -5.44 18.59 0.58
N ASP A 62 -5.68 19.73 -0.08
CA ASP A 62 -6.71 20.71 0.26
C ASP A 62 -6.90 21.73 -0.87
N GLY A 63 -8.13 22.12 -1.17
CA GLY A 63 -8.42 23.17 -2.14
C GLY A 63 -9.85 23.18 -2.65
N PRO A 64 -10.21 24.19 -3.47
CA PRO A 64 -11.58 24.43 -3.91
C PRO A 64 -12.16 23.31 -4.79
N LEU A 65 -11.34 22.44 -5.38
CA LEU A 65 -11.84 21.32 -6.17
C LEU A 65 -12.44 20.21 -5.29
N ASP A 66 -12.19 20.22 -3.98
CA ASP A 66 -12.74 19.27 -2.99
C ASP A 66 -12.66 17.81 -3.48
N GLY A 67 -11.50 17.43 -4.02
CA GLY A 67 -11.23 16.10 -4.50
C GLY A 67 -11.31 15.04 -3.41
N GLU A 68 -11.18 13.79 -3.81
CA GLU A 68 -11.16 12.64 -2.91
C GLU A 68 -10.23 11.55 -3.42
N SER A 69 -9.86 10.63 -2.53
CA SER A 69 -9.16 9.40 -2.90
C SER A 69 -7.76 9.64 -3.50
N ALA A 70 -7.02 10.61 -2.95
CA ALA A 70 -5.78 11.13 -3.53
C ALA A 70 -4.76 10.04 -3.89
N LEU A 71 -4.53 9.06 -3.01
CA LEU A 71 -3.53 7.99 -3.18
C LEU A 71 -4.19 6.63 -3.49
N LYS A 72 -5.39 6.62 -4.08
CA LYS A 72 -6.11 5.38 -4.34
C LYS A 72 -5.29 4.41 -5.23
N GLU A 73 -5.33 3.11 -4.91
CA GLU A 73 -4.59 2.02 -5.57
C GLU A 73 -3.05 2.19 -5.55
N SER A 74 -2.49 2.90 -4.58
CA SER A 74 -1.03 3.09 -4.49
C SER A 74 -0.33 1.97 -3.74
N GLU A 75 0.94 1.70 -4.07
CA GLU A 75 1.74 0.68 -3.39
C GLU A 75 3.22 1.10 -3.25
N ASP A 76 3.91 0.62 -2.22
CA ASP A 76 5.32 0.92 -1.98
C ASP A 76 5.58 2.44 -1.84
N ILE A 77 4.78 3.11 -0.99
CA ILE A 77 4.86 4.56 -0.80
C ILE A 77 5.35 4.95 0.60
N TYR A 78 6.18 6.00 0.65
CA TYR A 78 6.55 6.69 1.87
C TYR A 78 5.95 8.08 1.89
N VAL A 79 5.14 8.37 2.91
CA VAL A 79 4.49 9.67 3.12
C VAL A 79 5.08 10.33 4.36
N LEU A 80 5.56 11.56 4.21
CA LEU A 80 6.27 12.29 5.26
C LEU A 80 5.84 13.75 5.34
N ASN A 81 5.51 14.25 6.53
CA ASN A 81 5.19 15.67 6.74
C ASN A 81 4.03 16.17 5.87
N CYS A 82 2.99 15.35 5.65
CA CYS A 82 1.86 15.71 4.82
C CYS A 82 0.63 16.11 5.64
N ASP A 83 -0.20 16.98 5.07
CA ASP A 83 -1.47 17.42 5.67
C ASP A 83 -2.62 17.08 4.74
N PHE A 84 -3.48 16.15 5.16
CA PHE A 84 -4.63 15.68 4.40
C PHE A 84 -5.92 16.23 5.00
N LYS A 85 -6.65 17.00 4.19
CA LYS A 85 -7.97 17.55 4.55
C LYS A 85 -9.10 17.07 3.66
N LEU A 86 -8.77 16.35 2.58
CA LEU A 86 -9.72 15.79 1.65
C LEU A 86 -10.10 14.34 2.01
N ARG A 87 -11.22 13.86 1.45
CA ARG A 87 -11.82 12.58 1.81
C ARG A 87 -11.02 11.39 1.27
N TYR A 88 -11.02 10.30 2.04
CA TYR A 88 -10.51 8.98 1.63
C TYR A 88 -9.05 8.96 1.15
N PRO A 89 -8.10 9.66 1.81
CA PRO A 89 -6.76 9.87 1.25
C PRO A 89 -6.04 8.55 0.91
N PHE A 90 -6.16 7.52 1.75
CA PHE A 90 -5.58 6.19 1.52
C PHE A 90 -6.67 5.13 1.32
N TRP A 91 -6.95 4.79 0.06
CA TRP A 91 -7.96 3.79 -0.32
C TRP A 91 -7.29 2.71 -1.19
N HIS A 92 -7.33 1.44 -0.77
CA HIS A 92 -6.67 0.32 -1.47
C HIS A 92 -5.15 0.53 -1.57
N VAL A 93 -4.53 0.98 -0.48
CA VAL A 93 -3.09 1.19 -0.41
C VAL A 93 -2.41 -0.05 0.16
N LYS A 94 -1.27 -0.42 -0.41
CA LYS A 94 -0.46 -1.56 0.04
C LYS A 94 0.98 -1.17 0.33
N ASN A 95 1.58 -1.73 1.37
CA ASN A 95 2.99 -1.50 1.72
C ASN A 95 3.35 0.00 1.80
N ALA A 96 2.78 0.69 2.77
CA ALA A 96 2.97 2.13 2.93
C ALA A 96 3.47 2.49 4.33
N LYS A 97 4.35 3.48 4.39
CA LYS A 97 4.77 4.10 5.64
C LYS A 97 4.33 5.56 5.66
N ILE A 98 3.61 5.96 6.70
CA ILE A 98 3.16 7.34 6.92
C ILE A 98 3.84 7.84 8.19
N GLU A 99 4.53 8.98 8.10
CA GLU A 99 5.28 9.54 9.21
C GLU A 99 5.04 11.04 9.34
N ASN A 100 4.89 11.50 10.59
CA ASN A 100 4.76 12.91 10.94
C ASN A 100 3.70 13.66 10.10
N SER A 101 2.55 13.03 9.88
CA SER A 101 1.50 13.54 9.00
C SER A 101 0.18 13.70 9.73
N ARG A 102 -0.71 14.52 9.19
CA ARG A 102 -2.04 14.75 9.74
C ARG A 102 -3.11 14.37 8.73
N MET A 103 -4.07 13.57 9.17
CA MET A 103 -5.35 13.36 8.51
C MET A 103 -6.41 13.98 9.41
N THR A 104 -7.16 14.96 8.91
CA THR A 104 -8.16 15.70 9.70
C THR A 104 -9.51 14.98 9.76
N GLU A 105 -10.44 15.53 10.54
CA GLU A 105 -11.81 15.05 10.68
C GLU A 105 -12.60 15.02 9.36
N THR A 106 -12.22 15.87 8.41
CA THR A 106 -12.84 15.95 7.08
C THR A 106 -12.47 14.77 6.18
N CYS A 107 -11.44 13.99 6.51
CA CYS A 107 -11.06 12.80 5.73
C CYS A 107 -12.15 11.72 5.69
N ARG A 108 -13.13 11.75 6.61
CA ARG A 108 -14.15 10.73 6.82
C ARG A 108 -13.55 9.37 7.16
N ALA A 109 -13.03 8.64 6.17
CA ALA A 109 -12.27 7.42 6.36
C ALA A 109 -10.83 7.62 5.89
N ALA A 110 -9.91 7.88 6.83
CA ALA A 110 -8.53 8.23 6.49
C ALA A 110 -7.79 7.07 5.79
N ILE A 111 -7.95 5.86 6.31
CA ILE A 111 -7.33 4.64 5.79
C ILE A 111 -8.41 3.56 5.61
N TRP A 112 -8.63 3.14 4.36
CA TRP A 112 -9.67 2.18 4.01
C TRP A 112 -9.14 1.11 3.04
N TYR A 113 -9.54 -0.15 3.26
CA TYR A 113 -9.18 -1.28 2.39
C TYR A 113 -7.68 -1.46 2.13
N SER A 114 -6.86 -1.11 3.12
CA SER A 114 -5.42 -1.00 2.94
C SER A 114 -4.68 -2.04 3.78
N THR A 115 -3.49 -2.44 3.32
CA THR A 115 -2.74 -3.56 3.91
C THR A 115 -1.26 -3.26 4.07
N HIS A 116 -0.63 -3.85 5.10
CA HIS A 116 0.80 -3.71 5.38
C HIS A 116 1.23 -2.25 5.51
N MET A 117 0.66 -1.54 6.47
CA MET A 117 0.98 -0.13 6.68
C MET A 117 1.60 0.13 8.05
N THR A 118 2.50 1.11 8.10
CA THR A 118 3.06 1.63 9.34
C THR A 118 2.80 3.13 9.43
N ILE A 119 2.12 3.57 10.49
CA ILE A 119 1.78 4.96 10.74
C ILE A 119 2.45 5.41 12.03
N ILE A 120 3.27 6.46 11.97
CA ILE A 120 4.14 6.89 13.07
C ILE A 120 4.00 8.39 13.29
N LYS A 121 3.95 8.84 14.56
CA LYS A 121 3.99 10.26 14.94
C LYS A 121 2.95 11.11 14.22
N SER A 122 1.77 10.54 14.00
CA SER A 122 0.76 11.12 13.12
C SER A 122 -0.56 11.34 13.85
N HIS A 123 -1.38 12.23 13.30
CA HIS A 123 -2.74 12.45 13.78
C HIS A 123 -3.73 11.82 12.80
N LEU A 124 -4.64 10.98 13.32
CA LEU A 124 -5.70 10.37 12.53
C LEU A 124 -7.07 10.84 13.05
N GLY A 125 -7.72 11.65 12.23
CA GLY A 125 -9.10 12.08 12.45
C GLY A 125 -10.09 11.37 11.52
N GLY A 126 -11.35 11.75 11.69
CA GLY A 126 -12.44 11.38 10.81
C GLY A 126 -13.38 10.38 11.47
N ILE A 127 -14.56 10.22 10.89
CA ILE A 127 -15.60 9.33 11.43
C ILE A 127 -15.10 7.87 11.49
N LYS A 128 -14.29 7.45 10.52
CA LYS A 128 -13.85 6.06 10.28
C LYS A 128 -12.35 5.97 10.00
N ALA A 129 -11.51 6.49 10.90
CA ALA A 129 -10.09 6.74 10.62
C ALA A 129 -9.33 5.50 10.10
N LEU A 130 -9.69 4.30 10.56
CA LEU A 130 -9.18 3.02 10.08
C LEU A 130 -10.34 2.06 9.86
N ARG A 131 -10.44 1.45 8.66
CA ARG A 131 -11.57 0.59 8.30
C ARG A 131 -11.14 -0.51 7.34
N GLU A 132 -11.56 -1.75 7.60
CA GLU A 132 -11.36 -2.89 6.68
C GLU A 132 -9.89 -3.00 6.24
N CYS A 133 -8.97 -2.95 7.20
CA CYS A 133 -7.53 -2.97 6.96
C CYS A 133 -6.88 -4.22 7.56
N GLU A 134 -5.71 -4.58 7.04
CA GLU A 134 -4.94 -5.74 7.50
C GLU A 134 -3.47 -5.39 7.73
N ASP A 135 -2.88 -5.92 8.79
CA ASP A 135 -1.45 -5.76 9.10
C ASP A 135 -1.02 -4.29 9.20
N ILE A 136 -1.61 -3.60 10.17
CA ILE A 136 -1.39 -2.16 10.38
C ILE A 136 -0.69 -1.96 11.72
N THR A 137 0.42 -1.22 11.68
CA THR A 137 1.11 -0.75 12.89
C THR A 137 0.91 0.75 13.05
N ILE A 138 0.48 1.17 14.23
CA ILE A 138 0.29 2.58 14.61
C ILE A 138 1.11 2.84 15.88
N GLU A 139 1.99 3.84 15.83
CA GLU A 139 2.94 4.13 16.90
C GLU A 139 3.08 5.63 17.14
N ASP A 140 3.10 6.03 18.41
CA ASP A 140 3.27 7.43 18.84
C ASP A 140 2.26 8.40 18.18
N CYS A 141 1.01 7.96 18.00
CA CYS A 141 -0.03 8.74 17.31
C CYS A 141 -1.07 9.33 18.27
N THR A 142 -1.87 10.26 17.76
CA THR A 142 -3.12 10.70 18.39
C THR A 142 -4.27 10.38 17.43
N ILE A 143 -5.29 9.69 17.94
CA ILE A 143 -6.44 9.25 17.15
C ILE A 143 -7.71 9.81 17.78
N GLN A 144 -8.50 10.53 16.97
CA GLN A 144 -9.85 10.96 17.33
C GLN A 144 -10.83 10.49 16.26
N SER A 145 -11.52 9.40 16.55
CA SER A 145 -12.42 8.77 15.59
C SER A 145 -13.56 8.01 16.26
N PRO A 146 -14.82 8.41 16.07
CA PRO A 146 -15.98 7.68 16.60
C PRO A 146 -15.97 6.18 16.27
N GLU A 147 -15.60 5.81 15.03
CA GLU A 147 -15.45 4.42 14.61
C GLU A 147 -14.00 4.13 14.24
N PHE A 148 -13.24 3.51 15.14
CA PHE A 148 -11.84 3.21 14.88
C PHE A 148 -11.60 1.72 14.63
N GLY A 149 -10.96 1.37 13.52
CA GLY A 149 -10.42 0.04 13.27
C GLY A 149 -11.48 -1.06 13.10
N TRP A 150 -12.67 -0.73 12.57
CA TRP A 150 -13.73 -1.73 12.33
C TRP A 150 -13.34 -2.71 11.22
N PHE A 151 -13.79 -3.96 11.33
CA PHE A 151 -13.59 -5.04 10.35
C PHE A 151 -12.13 -5.24 9.94
N SER A 152 -11.20 -4.99 10.86
CA SER A 152 -9.77 -4.99 10.59
C SER A 152 -9.10 -6.18 11.25
N HIS A 153 -7.97 -6.61 10.70
CA HIS A 153 -7.23 -7.79 11.17
C HIS A 153 -5.77 -7.44 11.41
N LYS A 154 -5.15 -8.00 12.46
CA LYS A 154 -3.72 -7.86 12.74
C LYS A 154 -3.31 -6.38 12.89
N ILE A 155 -3.92 -5.71 13.86
CA ILE A 155 -3.65 -4.28 14.13
C ILE A 155 -2.81 -4.17 15.40
N THR A 156 -1.69 -3.47 15.30
CA THR A 156 -0.82 -3.14 16.43
C THR A 156 -0.88 -1.65 16.73
N VAL A 157 -1.23 -1.28 17.96
CA VAL A 157 -1.29 0.12 18.42
C VAL A 157 -0.36 0.29 19.63
N LYS A 158 0.61 1.21 19.55
CA LYS A 158 1.63 1.44 20.58
C LYS A 158 1.75 2.92 20.92
N ASN A 159 1.87 3.24 22.21
CA ASN A 159 2.14 4.60 22.71
C ASN A 159 1.23 5.65 22.07
N THR A 160 -0.03 5.30 21.85
CA THR A 160 -0.97 6.09 21.06
C THR A 160 -2.14 6.47 21.94
N GLU A 161 -2.53 7.73 21.87
CA GLU A 161 -3.77 8.25 22.47
C GLU A 161 -4.93 7.91 21.53
N LEU A 162 -5.96 7.24 22.05
CA LEU A 162 -7.11 6.82 21.26
C LEU A 162 -8.42 7.29 21.93
N GLU A 163 -9.06 8.27 21.29
CA GLU A 163 -10.43 8.68 21.60
C GLU A 163 -11.39 8.11 20.54
N SER A 164 -12.24 7.17 20.97
CA SER A 164 -13.20 6.49 20.10
C SER A 164 -14.45 6.06 20.85
N GLU A 165 -15.63 6.22 20.24
CA GLU A 165 -16.90 5.73 20.79
C GLU A 165 -17.02 4.21 20.63
N TYR A 166 -16.63 3.71 19.45
CA TYR A 166 -16.72 2.30 19.07
C TYR A 166 -15.40 1.85 18.44
N PRO A 167 -14.37 1.49 19.22
CA PRO A 167 -13.15 0.93 18.67
C PRO A 167 -13.31 -0.57 18.34
N PHE A 168 -12.67 -1.00 17.26
CA PHE A 168 -12.43 -2.39 16.86
C PHE A 168 -13.67 -3.28 16.65
N LEU A 169 -14.79 -2.73 16.18
CA LEU A 169 -15.98 -3.53 15.87
C LEU A 169 -15.67 -4.62 14.84
N GLN A 170 -15.96 -5.87 15.18
CA GLN A 170 -15.76 -7.05 14.32
C GLN A 170 -14.32 -7.19 13.80
N SER A 171 -13.34 -6.79 14.61
CA SER A 171 -11.92 -6.91 14.31
C SER A 171 -11.26 -8.04 15.09
N SER A 172 -10.14 -8.55 14.58
CA SER A 172 -9.40 -9.67 15.18
C SER A 172 -7.89 -9.42 15.20
N ASP A 173 -7.19 -10.13 16.08
CA ASP A 173 -5.74 -10.03 16.28
C ASP A 173 -5.26 -8.58 16.53
N ILE A 174 -5.90 -7.95 17.50
CA ILE A 174 -5.56 -6.59 17.94
C ILE A 174 -4.60 -6.67 19.12
N CYS A 175 -3.41 -6.08 18.95
CA CYS A 175 -2.44 -5.87 20.02
C CYS A 175 -2.38 -4.38 20.32
N SER A 176 -2.77 -3.97 21.52
CA SER A 176 -2.81 -2.54 21.88
C SER A 176 -2.18 -2.26 23.24
N ILE A 177 -1.32 -1.24 23.26
CA ILE A 177 -0.81 -0.57 24.46
C ILE A 177 -1.17 0.91 24.29
N ILE A 178 -2.34 1.28 24.78
CA ILE A 178 -2.95 2.60 24.60
C ILE A 178 -2.69 3.45 25.85
N LEU A 179 -2.43 4.75 25.64
CA LEU A 179 -2.37 5.74 26.70
C LEU A 179 -3.74 6.43 26.80
N TYR A 180 -4.26 6.56 28.03
CA TYR A 180 -5.53 7.24 28.33
C TYR A 180 -5.33 8.72 28.61
#